data_AF-A0A258QUL7-F1
#
_entry.id   AF-A0A258QUL7-F1
#
_cell.length_a   1.000
_cell.length_b   1.000
_cell.length_c   1.000
_cell.angle_alpha   90.00
_cell.angle_beta   90.00
_cell.angle_gamma   90.00
#
_symmetry.space_group_name_H-M   'P 1'
#
loop_
_entity.id
_entity.type
_entity.pdbx_description
1 polymer ?
#
loop_
_entity_poly.entity_id
_entity_poly.type
_entity_poly.pdbx_seq_one_letter_code
_entity_poly.pdbx_strand_id
1 'polypeptide(L)'
;NPAIEAGVKAAGAPKTVVGIAIAMLVLLPEGFAAVRAARANRLQSSLNLALGSALASIGLTIPTVAACAIIFDLPLSLGISNLNMTLMYLSFFIGALTLAIGRTTLLQGVVHLIIFFEFLFLSLVP
;
A
#
# COMPACT_ATOMS: atom_id res chain seq x y z
N ASN A 1 11.12 -9.49 9.06
CA ASN A 1 10.90 -10.70 9.89
C ASN A 1 11.71 -11.84 9.24
N PRO A 2 12.72 -12.39 9.92
CA PRO A 2 13.60 -13.42 9.36
C PRO A 2 12.85 -14.68 8.86
N ALA A 3 11.66 -14.97 9.40
CA ALA A 3 10.82 -16.08 8.93
C ALA A 3 10.24 -15.83 7.52
N ILE A 4 9.86 -14.58 7.19
CA ILE A 4 9.32 -14.22 5.87
C ILE A 4 10.44 -14.21 4.83
N GLU A 5 11.63 -13.74 5.21
CA GLU A 5 12.81 -13.76 4.33
C GLU A 5 13.27 -15.19 4.00
N ALA A 6 13.27 -16.08 4.99
CA ALA A 6 13.55 -17.50 4.79
C ALA A 6 12.51 -18.19 3.90
N GLY A 7 11.23 -17.88 4.08
CA GLY A 7 10.14 -18.41 3.24
C GLY A 7 10.21 -17.93 1.78
N VAL A 8 10.52 -16.66 1.55
CA VAL A 8 10.69 -16.10 0.19
C VAL A 8 11.93 -16.68 -0.49
N LYS A 9 13.03 -16.85 0.25
CA LYS A 9 14.25 -17.48 -0.27
C LYS A 9 14.03 -18.95 -0.62
N ALA A 10 13.22 -19.68 0.17
CA ALA A 10 12.85 -21.06 -0.11
C ALA A 10 11.89 -21.18 -1.32
N ALA A 11 11.03 -20.19 -1.55
CA ALA A 11 10.11 -20.15 -2.68
C ALA A 11 10.73 -19.57 -3.99
N GLY A 12 11.98 -19.10 -3.95
CA GLY A 12 12.65 -18.48 -5.10
C GLY A 12 12.04 -17.15 -5.54
N ALA A 13 11.23 -16.50 -4.69
CA ALA A 13 10.50 -15.29 -5.05
C ALA A 13 11.36 -14.01 -4.91
N PRO A 14 11.08 -12.94 -5.70
CA PRO A 14 11.82 -11.69 -5.65
C PRO A 14 11.84 -11.03 -4.25
N LYS A 15 12.91 -10.30 -3.91
CA LYS A 15 13.00 -9.57 -2.63
C LYS A 15 11.85 -8.58 -2.42
N THR A 16 11.29 -8.02 -3.50
CA THR A 16 10.10 -7.16 -3.49
C THR A 16 8.90 -7.82 -2.82
N VAL A 17 8.77 -9.15 -2.95
CA VAL A 17 7.68 -9.94 -2.37
C VAL A 17 7.74 -9.95 -0.85
N VAL A 18 8.94 -9.92 -0.24
CA VAL A 18 9.10 -9.79 1.22
C VAL A 18 8.48 -8.49 1.70
N GLY A 19 8.76 -7.38 1.02
CA GLY A 19 8.23 -6.06 1.36
C GLY A 19 6.71 -6.02 1.26
N ILE A 20 6.15 -6.56 0.16
CA ILE A 20 4.69 -6.64 -0.04
C ILE A 20 4.04 -7.52 1.03
N ALA A 21 4.62 -8.68 1.35
CA ALA A 21 4.09 -9.57 2.39
C ALA A 21 4.08 -8.92 3.78
N ILE A 22 5.16 -8.22 4.15
CA ILE A 22 5.24 -7.48 5.42
C ILE A 22 4.19 -6.36 5.43
N ALA A 23 4.08 -5.58 4.35
CA ALA A 23 3.09 -4.50 4.26
C ALA A 23 1.66 -5.03 4.41
N MET A 24 1.31 -6.11 3.70
CA MET A 24 0.00 -6.74 3.83
C MET A 24 -0.26 -7.23 5.25
N LEU A 25 0.71 -7.89 5.89
CA LEU A 25 0.57 -8.40 7.25
C LEU A 25 0.31 -7.26 8.26
N VAL A 26 1.04 -6.14 8.12
CA VAL A 26 0.92 -4.99 9.00
C VAL A 26 -0.41 -4.26 8.81
N LEU A 27 -0.87 -4.08 7.56
CA LEU A 27 -2.14 -3.39 7.26
C LEU A 27 -3.39 -4.29 7.39
N LEU A 28 -3.25 -5.61 7.47
CA LEU A 28 -4.37 -6.55 7.54
C LEU A 28 -5.42 -6.22 8.61
N PRO A 29 -5.07 -5.96 9.90
CA PRO A 29 -6.08 -5.68 10.92
C PRO A 29 -6.89 -4.41 10.61
N GLU A 30 -6.25 -3.37 10.08
CA GLU A 30 -6.87 -2.09 9.75
C GLU A 30 -7.74 -2.21 8.49
N GLY A 31 -7.26 -2.93 7.47
CA GLY A 31 -8.02 -3.25 6.27
C GLY A 31 -9.28 -4.05 6.59
N PHE A 32 -9.17 -5.07 7.45
CA PHE A 32 -10.32 -5.86 7.91
C PHE A 32 -11.34 -5.00 8.66
N ALA A 33 -10.87 -4.14 9.57
CA ALA A 33 -11.72 -3.23 10.32
C ALA A 33 -12.40 -2.19 9.41
N ALA A 34 -11.72 -1.71 8.37
CA ALA A 34 -12.29 -0.81 7.37
C ALA A 34 -13.40 -1.51 6.56
N VAL A 35 -13.14 -2.71 6.04
CA VAL A 35 -14.15 -3.51 5.33
C VAL A 35 -15.37 -3.80 6.22
N ARG A 36 -15.14 -4.14 7.49
CA ARG A 36 -16.22 -4.34 8.46
C ARG A 36 -17.05 -3.08 8.66
N ALA A 37 -16.42 -1.91 8.79
CA ALA A 37 -17.10 -0.63 8.92
C ALA A 37 -17.90 -0.26 7.67
N ALA A 38 -17.34 -0.50 6.47
CA ALA A 38 -18.02 -0.30 5.20
C ALA A 38 -19.28 -1.18 5.07
N ARG A 39 -19.19 -2.47 5.44
CA ARG A 39 -20.35 -3.38 5.47
C ARG A 39 -21.44 -2.94 6.44
N ALA A 40 -21.07 -2.26 7.53
CA ALA A 40 -22.01 -1.64 8.48
C ALA A 40 -22.51 -0.25 8.03
N ASN A 41 -22.28 0.14 6.77
CA ASN A 41 -22.63 1.44 6.20
C ASN A 41 -21.99 2.65 6.92
N ARG A 42 -20.86 2.44 7.61
CA ARG A 42 -20.09 3.48 8.31
C ARG A 42 -18.92 3.95 7.44
N LEU A 43 -19.23 4.51 6.27
CA LEU A 43 -18.23 4.87 5.25
C LEU A 43 -17.16 5.85 5.76
N GLN A 44 -17.53 6.85 6.56
CA GLN A 44 -16.57 7.80 7.13
C GLN A 44 -15.54 7.10 8.04
N SER A 45 -15.99 6.16 8.87
CA SER A 45 -15.11 5.39 9.76
C SER A 45 -14.22 4.43 8.98
N SER A 46 -14.77 3.78 7.95
CA SER A 46 -14.00 2.94 7.02
C SER A 46 -12.89 3.73 6.32
N LEU A 47 -13.24 4.89 5.75
CA LEU A 47 -12.30 5.74 5.03
C LEU A 47 -11.25 6.33 5.98
N ASN A 48 -11.65 6.77 7.17
CA ASN A 48 -10.71 7.30 8.16
C ASN A 48 -9.70 6.25 8.60
N LEU A 49 -10.11 4.98 8.72
CA LEU A 49 -9.20 3.91 9.10
C LEU A 49 -8.23 3.56 7.96
N ALA A 50 -8.76 3.39 6.74
CA ALA A 50 -7.94 3.04 5.58
C ALA A 50 -6.97 4.17 5.17
N LEU A 51 -7.49 5.39 5.00
CA LEU A 51 -6.67 6.54 4.62
C LEU A 51 -5.79 7.01 5.77
N GLY A 52 -6.26 6.95 7.02
CA GLY A 52 -5.49 7.35 8.19
C GLY A 52 -4.22 6.51 8.36
N SER A 53 -4.32 5.19 8.16
CA SER A 53 -3.17 4.29 8.15
C SER A 53 -2.15 4.62 7.06
N ALA A 54 -2.64 4.81 5.83
CA ALA A 54 -1.79 5.13 4.69
C ALA A 54 -1.10 6.49 4.88
N LEU A 55 -1.82 7.50 5.36
CA LEU A 55 -1.28 8.82 5.65
C LEU A 55 -0.27 8.80 6.81
N ALA A 56 -0.47 7.99 7.84
CA ALA A 56 0.53 7.80 8.89
C ALA A 56 1.83 7.20 8.33
N SER A 57 1.71 6.18 7.47
CA SER A 57 2.87 5.54 6.83
C SER A 57 3.63 6.51 5.91
N ILE A 58 2.90 7.25 5.07
CA ILE A 58 3.51 8.17 4.09
C ILE A 58 3.97 9.47 4.74
N GLY A 59 3.16 10.05 5.62
CA GLY A 59 3.38 11.36 6.23
C GLY A 59 4.30 11.34 7.44
N LEU A 60 4.51 10.18 8.08
CA LEU A 60 5.41 10.04 9.23
C LEU A 60 6.52 9.01 8.96
N THR A 61 6.19 7.76 8.62
CA THR A 61 7.21 6.70 8.54
C THR A 61 8.25 6.95 7.46
N ILE A 62 7.84 7.33 6.24
CA ILE A 62 8.79 7.63 5.15
C ILE A 62 9.71 8.82 5.53
N PRO A 63 9.20 9.99 5.98
CA PRO A 63 10.02 11.10 6.44
C PRO A 63 10.94 10.75 7.62
N THR A 64 10.46 9.99 8.61
CA THR A 64 11.27 9.58 9.76
C THR A 64 12.43 8.70 9.31
N VAL A 65 12.19 7.70 8.46
CA VAL A 65 13.25 6.84 7.92
C VAL A 65 14.23 7.66 7.06
N ALA A 66 13.72 8.60 6.25
CA ALA A 66 14.56 9.47 5.45
C ALA A 66 15.44 10.38 6.29
N ALA A 67 14.88 11.00 7.34
CA ALA A 67 15.63 11.82 8.28
C ALA A 67 16.71 11.03 9.00
N CYS A 68 16.39 9.83 9.50
CA CYS A 68 17.39 8.94 10.10
C CYS A 68 18.49 8.59 9.10
N ALA A 69 18.16 8.25 7.85
CA ALA A 69 19.17 7.90 6.86
C ALA A 69 20.13 9.06 6.56
N ILE A 70 19.61 10.29 6.49
CA ILE A 70 20.44 11.50 6.32
C ILE A 70 21.35 11.73 7.53
N ILE A 71 20.83 11.57 8.75
CA ILE A 71 21.61 11.79 9.99
C ILE A 71 22.75 10.76 10.14
N PHE A 72 22.52 9.53 9.70
CA PHE A 72 23.49 8.43 9.81
C PHE A 72 24.33 8.21 8.55
N ASP A 73 24.28 9.13 7.58
CA ASP A 73 24.97 9.03 6.28
C ASP A 73 24.73 7.69 5.56
N LEU A 74 23.52 7.14 5.70
CA LEU A 74 23.13 5.88 5.08
C LEU A 74 22.66 6.13 3.64
N PRO A 75 23.14 5.34 2.66
CA PRO A 75 22.65 5.43 1.29
C PRO A 75 21.18 5.01 1.23
N LEU A 76 20.28 5.98 1.05
CA LEU A 76 18.85 5.73 0.93
C LEU A 76 18.43 5.76 -0.53
N SER A 77 17.98 4.62 -1.03
CA SER A 77 17.18 4.54 -2.26
C SER A 77 15.80 4.04 -1.87
N LEU A 78 14.76 4.75 -2.32
CA LEU A 78 13.37 4.33 -2.10
C LEU A 78 13.04 3.02 -2.84
N GLY A 79 13.89 2.60 -3.80
CA GLY A 79 13.75 1.31 -4.47
C GLY A 79 12.50 1.17 -5.32
N ILE A 80 11.87 2.29 -5.71
CA ILE A 80 10.65 2.30 -6.52
C ILE A 80 11.06 2.32 -8.00
N SER A 81 10.66 1.30 -8.76
CA SER A 81 10.86 1.27 -10.21
C SER A 81 9.95 2.29 -10.90
N ASN A 82 10.33 2.73 -12.11
CA ASN A 82 9.50 3.66 -12.90
C ASN A 82 8.06 3.16 -13.06
N LEU A 83 7.89 1.85 -13.27
CA LEU A 83 6.57 1.22 -13.42
C LEU A 83 5.75 1.35 -12.12
N ASN A 84 6.33 1.00 -10.98
CA ASN A 84 5.64 1.08 -9.68
C ASN A 84 5.32 2.54 -9.30
N MET A 85 6.17 3.48 -9.73
CA MET A 85 5.93 4.90 -9.55
C MET A 85 4.72 5.38 -10.35
N THR A 86 4.56 4.92 -11.60
CA THR A 86 3.36 5.19 -12.42
C THR A 86 2.10 4.62 -11.79
N LEU A 87 2.12 3.37 -11.31
CA LEU A 87 0.96 2.75 -10.64
C LEU A 87 0.59 3.48 -9.34
N MET A 88 1.58 3.96 -8.58
CA MET A 88 1.36 4.77 -7.39
C MET A 88 0.64 6.08 -7.74
N TYR A 89 1.13 6.82 -8.75
CA TYR A 89 0.48 8.06 -9.20
C TYR A 89 -0.93 7.81 -9.72
N LEU A 90 -1.13 6.74 -10.49
CA LEU A 90 -2.45 6.36 -11.00
C LEU A 90 -3.41 6.05 -9.85
N SER A 91 -2.96 5.32 -8.83
CA SER A 91 -3.74 4.98 -7.64
C SER A 91 -4.17 6.24 -6.87
N PHE A 92 -3.26 7.19 -6.66
CA PHE A 92 -3.58 8.46 -6.01
C PHE A 92 -4.54 9.31 -6.83
N PHE A 93 -4.36 9.36 -8.15
CA PHE A 93 -5.22 10.12 -9.03
C PHE A 93 -6.66 9.58 -9.03
N ILE A 94 -6.83 8.28 -9.23
CA ILE A 94 -8.14 7.63 -9.23
C ILE A 94 -8.80 7.69 -7.84
N GLY A 95 -8.01 7.54 -6.77
CA GLY A 95 -8.46 7.70 -5.39
C GLY A 95 -8.98 9.11 -5.11
N ALA A 96 -8.24 10.14 -5.54
CA ALA A 96 -8.65 11.54 -5.40
C ALA A 96 -9.96 11.83 -6.16
N LEU A 97 -10.10 11.35 -7.40
CA LEU A 97 -11.34 11.49 -8.18
C LEU A 97 -12.53 10.81 -7.49
N THR A 98 -12.33 9.59 -6.98
CA THR A 98 -13.38 8.83 -6.31
C THR A 98 -13.86 9.53 -5.04
N LEU A 99 -12.94 10.11 -4.28
CA LEU A 99 -13.26 10.86 -3.07
C LEU A 99 -13.93 12.21 -3.38
N ALA A 100 -13.47 12.91 -4.43
CA ALA A 100 -14.00 14.21 -4.84
C ALA A 100 -15.45 14.14 -5.34
N ILE A 101 -15.82 13.04 -6.01
CA ILE A 101 -17.19 12.81 -6.52
C ILE A 101 -18.18 12.55 -5.36
N GLY A 102 -17.69 12.15 -4.17
CA GLY A 102 -18.51 11.98 -2.97
C GLY A 102 -19.49 10.80 -3.01
N ARG A 103 -19.52 10.03 -4.10
CA ARG A 103 -20.33 8.82 -4.25
C ARG A 103 -19.42 7.61 -4.41
N THR A 104 -19.67 6.57 -3.62
CA THR A 104 -18.99 5.27 -3.72
C THR A 104 -19.79 4.35 -4.63
N THR A 105 -19.20 3.93 -5.75
CA THR A 105 -19.83 3.01 -6.70
C THR A 105 -19.06 1.69 -6.77
N LEU A 106 -19.76 0.59 -7.05
CA LEU A 106 -19.13 -0.72 -7.27
C LEU A 106 -18.10 -0.65 -8.41
N LEU A 107 -18.39 0.10 -9.46
CA LEU A 107 -17.49 0.27 -10.60
C LEU A 107 -16.15 0.91 -10.18
N GLN A 108 -16.18 2.00 -9.41
CA GLN A 108 -14.95 2.62 -8.90
C GLN A 108 -14.16 1.68 -7.99
N GLY A 109 -14.86 0.91 -7.14
CA GLY A 109 -14.22 -0.12 -6.30
C GLY A 109 -13.48 -1.16 -7.14
N VAL A 110 -14.10 -1.65 -8.22
CA VAL A 110 -13.47 -2.59 -9.15
C VAL A 110 -12.23 -1.99 -9.81
N VAL A 111 -12.26 -0.71 -10.21
CA VAL A 111 -11.08 -0.04 -10.79
C VAL A 111 -9.90 -0.02 -9.81
N HIS A 112 -10.13 0.27 -8.52
CA HIS A 112 -9.06 0.24 -7.52
C HIS A 112 -8.47 -1.16 -7.33
N LEU A 113 -9.33 -2.19 -7.33
CA LEU A 113 -8.89 -3.58 -7.22
C LEU A 113 -8.07 -4.01 -8.43
N ILE A 114 -8.45 -3.60 -9.64
CA ILE A 114 -7.70 -3.91 -10.87
C ILE A 114 -6.29 -3.31 -10.78
N ILE A 115 -6.17 -2.02 -10.42
CA ILE A 115 -4.86 -1.35 -10.29
C ILE A 115 -4.01 -2.04 -9.20
N PHE A 116 -4.63 -2.44 -8.08
CA PHE A 116 -3.93 -3.17 -7.02
C PHE A 116 -3.43 -4.54 -7.48
N PHE A 117 -4.25 -5.30 -8.21
CA PHE A 117 -3.83 -6.60 -8.74
C PHE A 117 -2.79 -6.47 -9.86
N GLU A 118 -2.84 -5.42 -10.68
CA GLU A 118 -1.81 -5.10 -11.65
C GLU A 118 -0.46 -4.81 -10.97
N PHE A 119 -0.47 -4.02 -9.89
CA PHE A 119 0.71 -3.80 -9.04
C PHE A 119 1.27 -5.10 -8.47
N LEU A 120 0.41 -5.99 -7.94
CA LEU A 120 0.85 -7.29 -7.43
C LEU A 120 1.47 -8.14 -8.54
N PHE A 121 0.81 -8.23 -9.70
CA PHE A 121 1.27 -9.03 -10.83
C PHE A 121 2.66 -8.58 -11.30
N LEU A 122 2.83 -7.28 -11.57
CA LEU A 122 4.09 -6.72 -12.08
C LEU A 122 5.21 -6.73 -11.02
N SER A 123 4.86 -6.77 -9.73
CA SER A 123 5.83 -6.92 -8.65
C SER A 123 6.26 -8.37 -8.40
N LEU A 124 5.39 -9.33 -8.72
CA LEU A 124 5.66 -10.77 -8.57
C LEU A 124 6.34 -11.36 -9.80
N VAL A 125 5.96 -10.89 -10.99
CA VAL A 125 6.50 -11.28 -12.30
C VAL A 125 7.06 -10.00 -12.95
N PRO A 126 8.33 -9.65 -12.65
CA PRO A 126 8.98 -8.45 -13.18
C PRO A 126 9.28 -8.55 -14.68
#